data_AF-A0A2A2SH62-F1
#
_entry.id   AF-A0A2A2SH62-F1
#
_cell.length_a   1.000
_cell.length_b   1.000
_cell.length_c   1.000
_cell.angle_alpha   90.00
_cell.angle_beta   90.00
_cell.angle_gamma   90.00
#
_symmetry.space_group_name_H-M   'P 1'
#
loop_
_entity.id
_entity.type
_entity.pdbx_description
1 polymer ?
#
loop_
_entity_poly.entity_id
_entity_poly.type
_entity_poly.pdbx_seq_one_letter_code
_entity_poly.pdbx_strand_id
1 'polypeptide(L)'
;MQVDPWLIGAIALAAGGYATYLLALTRNLVEPNRTSWLIWAAATGVEAGTYAAVNPDAPQAIVFALSTVACVVVTAAMWRRSRWRAPDPLEIACLVACLGAITLWVFFRQAFWAHMLVVAAVPVSFWPTWASVREDAGRERTPAWGLWTLGDFATLVVATRAAPIGLEEHGYVFVELVCHASVWLMIGLGSILPRRRAAAFAVRDTHLGRAVFAAEPFAEGQAITRFSGRRVGAGRVRWPLEGADDRFVQVAPDAYLGPSGRIDDLINHSCDPNAGLRFTPAGVLLVAIRPIQPGEEIAWDYSTTVGEAGWRMACRCGSAKCRGVVEGFTSLPEDRRRWFEEQGLVAPYLQERAAQAA
;
A
#
# COMPACT_ATOMS: atom_id res chain seq x y z
N MET A 1 40.16 -22.33 -8.93
CA MET A 1 39.74 -20.91 -8.97
C MET A 1 39.36 -20.51 -7.56
N GLN A 2 40.03 -19.51 -6.98
CA GLN A 2 39.50 -18.87 -5.78
C GLN A 2 38.26 -18.07 -6.21
N VAL A 3 37.12 -18.36 -5.59
CA VAL A 3 35.89 -17.59 -5.83
C VAL A 3 36.09 -16.21 -5.23
N ASP A 4 35.80 -15.15 -5.98
CA ASP A 4 35.92 -13.78 -5.50
C ASP A 4 35.01 -13.58 -4.28
N PRO A 5 35.54 -13.18 -3.11
CA PRO A 5 34.73 -12.92 -1.93
C PRO A 5 33.64 -11.85 -2.16
N TRP A 6 33.87 -10.90 -3.07
CA TRP A 6 32.88 -9.88 -3.42
C TRP A 6 31.70 -10.46 -4.20
N LEU A 7 31.94 -11.47 -5.04
CA LEU A 7 30.89 -12.19 -5.74
C LEU A 7 30.01 -12.99 -4.77
N ILE A 8 30.63 -13.66 -3.79
CA ILE A 8 29.90 -14.38 -2.73
C ILE A 8 29.06 -13.38 -1.92
N GLY A 9 29.66 -12.24 -1.56
CA GLY A 9 28.98 -11.16 -0.85
C GLY A 9 27.78 -10.62 -1.64
N ALA A 10 27.94 -10.35 -2.93
CA ALA A 10 26.88 -9.88 -3.82
C ALA A 10 25.69 -10.87 -3.86
N ILE A 11 25.97 -12.15 -4.06
CA ILE A 11 24.94 -13.21 -4.08
C ILE A 11 24.21 -13.28 -2.73
N ALA A 12 24.95 -13.31 -1.62
CA ALA A 12 24.37 -13.42 -0.29
C ALA A 12 23.51 -12.21 0.08
N LEU A 13 23.96 -11.00 -0.24
CA LEU A 13 23.24 -9.76 0.00
C LEU A 13 21.98 -9.65 -0.86
N ALA A 14 22.07 -9.99 -2.15
CA ALA A 14 20.91 -10.02 -3.05
C ALA A 14 19.85 -11.01 -2.55
N ALA A 15 20.25 -12.26 -2.28
CA ALA A 15 19.35 -13.29 -1.75
C ALA A 15 18.76 -12.91 -0.38
N GLY A 16 19.58 -12.34 0.50
CA GLY A 16 19.14 -11.83 1.80
C GLY A 16 18.13 -10.68 1.67
N GLY A 17 18.31 -9.79 0.69
CA GLY A 17 17.37 -8.73 0.35
C GLY A 17 15.99 -9.28 0.00
N TYR A 18 15.92 -10.20 -0.96
CA TYR A 18 14.66 -10.84 -1.35
C TYR A 18 14.01 -11.65 -0.22
N ALA A 19 14.79 -12.41 0.55
CA ALA A 19 14.28 -13.17 1.69
C ALA A 19 13.68 -12.23 2.76
N THR A 20 14.38 -11.14 3.07
CA THR A 20 13.91 -10.13 4.03
C THR A 20 12.64 -9.43 3.53
N TYR A 21 12.59 -9.09 2.24
CA TYR A 21 11.41 -8.48 1.62
C TYR A 21 10.20 -9.43 1.65
N LEU A 22 10.40 -10.71 1.32
CA LEU A 22 9.36 -11.72 1.36
C LEU A 22 8.85 -11.96 2.80
N LEU A 23 9.74 -11.98 3.79
CA LEU A 23 9.36 -12.03 5.20
C LEU A 23 8.55 -10.81 5.63
N ALA A 24 8.94 -9.60 5.20
CA ALA A 24 8.19 -8.39 5.46
C ALA A 24 6.79 -8.44 4.82
N LEU A 25 6.70 -8.91 3.58
CA LEU A 25 5.44 -9.09 2.86
C LEU A 25 4.54 -10.14 3.54
N THR A 26 5.12 -11.27 3.98
CA THR A 26 4.33 -12.32 4.64
C THR A 26 3.78 -11.90 6.00
N ARG A 27 4.47 -10.97 6.68
CA ARG A 27 4.08 -10.34 7.95
C ARG A 27 3.27 -9.05 7.79
N ASN A 28 2.88 -8.68 6.56
CA ASN A 28 2.15 -7.45 6.25
C ASN A 28 2.83 -6.17 6.77
N LEU A 29 4.17 -6.14 6.76
CA LEU A 29 4.96 -4.97 7.16
C LEU A 29 5.18 -3.98 6.01
N VAL A 30 4.92 -4.40 4.77
CA VAL A 30 5.06 -3.61 3.55
C VAL A 30 3.83 -3.79 2.64
N GLU A 31 3.48 -2.77 1.88
CA GLU A 31 2.36 -2.76 0.93
C GLU A 31 2.84 -2.35 -0.49
N PRO A 32 3.62 -3.21 -1.18
CA PRO A 32 4.15 -2.91 -2.51
C PRO A 32 3.10 -2.79 -3.62
N ASN A 33 3.49 -2.06 -4.68
CA ASN A 33 2.73 -1.99 -5.92
C ASN A 33 2.95 -3.24 -6.78
N ARG A 34 1.85 -3.90 -7.20
CA ARG A 34 1.86 -5.08 -8.09
C ARG A 34 2.53 -4.82 -9.42
N THR A 35 2.19 -3.71 -10.04
CA THR A 35 2.63 -3.37 -11.39
C THR A 35 4.14 -3.16 -11.41
N SER A 36 4.69 -2.48 -10.39
CA SER A 36 6.14 -2.28 -10.23
C SER A 36 6.90 -3.62 -10.16
N TRP A 37 6.46 -4.57 -9.33
CA TRP A 37 7.10 -5.89 -9.24
C TRP A 37 6.89 -6.76 -10.48
N LEU A 38 5.77 -6.61 -11.19
CA LEU A 38 5.57 -7.28 -12.48
C LEU A 38 6.56 -6.75 -13.52
N ILE A 39 6.72 -5.42 -13.57
CA ILE A 39 7.71 -4.76 -14.43
C ILE A 39 9.11 -5.22 -14.06
N TRP A 40 9.48 -5.22 -12.77
CA TRP A 40 10.80 -5.67 -12.32
C TRP A 40 11.05 -7.14 -12.64
N ALA A 41 10.08 -8.04 -12.41
CA ALA A 41 10.26 -9.44 -12.77
C ALA A 41 10.49 -9.64 -14.29
N ALA A 42 9.81 -8.85 -15.14
CA ALA A 42 10.05 -8.87 -16.58
C ALA A 42 11.40 -8.24 -16.95
N ALA A 43 11.69 -7.05 -16.45
CA ALA A 43 12.92 -6.30 -16.72
C ALA A 43 14.16 -7.10 -16.30
N THR A 44 14.23 -7.55 -15.05
CA THR A 44 15.36 -8.35 -14.53
C THR A 44 15.57 -9.66 -15.31
N GLY A 45 14.49 -10.25 -15.86
CA GLY A 45 14.61 -11.46 -16.69
C GLY A 45 15.21 -11.18 -18.07
N VAL A 46 14.74 -10.13 -18.76
CA VAL A 46 15.32 -9.69 -20.04
C VAL A 46 16.77 -9.27 -19.86
N GLU A 47 17.03 -8.59 -18.75
CA GLU A 47 18.34 -8.15 -18.32
C GLU A 47 19.33 -9.29 -18.10
N ALA A 48 19.00 -10.25 -17.24
CA ALA A 48 19.89 -11.37 -16.96
C ALA A 48 20.27 -12.12 -18.25
N GLY A 49 19.30 -12.27 -19.16
CA GLY A 49 19.52 -12.89 -20.46
C GLY A 49 20.39 -12.05 -21.41
N THR A 50 20.08 -10.76 -21.55
CA THR A 50 20.83 -9.86 -22.44
C THR A 50 22.24 -9.56 -21.92
N TYR A 51 22.40 -9.40 -20.61
CA TYR A 51 23.70 -9.21 -19.95
C TYR A 51 24.60 -10.42 -20.15
N ALA A 52 24.09 -11.65 -19.93
CA ALA A 52 24.87 -12.86 -20.18
C ALA A 52 25.22 -13.05 -21.68
N ALA A 53 24.37 -12.56 -22.59
CA ALA A 53 24.65 -12.60 -24.02
C ALA A 53 25.73 -11.58 -24.45
N VAL A 54 25.77 -10.41 -23.80
CA VAL A 54 26.78 -9.35 -24.06
C VAL A 54 28.10 -9.67 -23.33
N ASN A 55 28.03 -10.27 -22.14
CA ASN A 55 29.16 -10.54 -21.25
C ASN A 55 29.20 -12.04 -20.85
N PRO A 56 29.54 -12.97 -21.78
CA PRO A 56 29.41 -14.41 -21.55
C PRO A 56 30.33 -14.97 -20.46
N ASP A 57 31.47 -14.33 -20.20
CA ASP A 57 32.46 -14.78 -19.21
C ASP A 57 32.36 -14.02 -17.88
N ALA A 58 31.37 -13.12 -17.74
CA ALA A 58 31.19 -12.30 -16.55
C ALA A 58 30.60 -13.13 -15.39
N PRO A 59 31.37 -13.40 -14.32
CA PRO A 59 30.90 -14.25 -13.22
C PRO A 59 29.70 -13.65 -12.48
N GLN A 60 29.53 -12.33 -12.50
CA GLN A 60 28.40 -11.62 -11.91
C GLN A 60 27.05 -11.88 -12.60
N ALA A 61 27.03 -12.49 -13.80
CA ALA A 61 25.78 -12.87 -14.48
C ALA A 61 24.88 -13.76 -13.61
N ILE A 62 25.47 -14.56 -12.71
CA ILE A 62 24.73 -15.39 -11.75
C ILE A 62 23.87 -14.57 -10.78
N VAL A 63 24.31 -13.36 -10.41
CA VAL A 63 23.57 -12.48 -9.50
C VAL A 63 22.25 -12.09 -10.16
N PHE A 64 22.28 -11.67 -11.43
CA PHE A 64 21.07 -11.28 -12.18
C PHE A 64 20.12 -12.46 -12.41
N ALA A 65 20.66 -13.65 -12.69
CA ALA A 65 19.86 -14.86 -12.84
C ALA A 65 19.12 -15.21 -11.54
N LEU A 66 19.80 -15.16 -10.39
CA LEU A 66 19.19 -15.42 -9.08
C LEU A 66 18.17 -14.34 -8.72
N SER A 67 18.49 -13.06 -8.96
CA SER A 67 17.57 -11.94 -8.76
C SER A 67 16.31 -12.07 -9.61
N THR A 68 16.41 -12.56 -10.85
CA THR A 68 15.24 -12.83 -11.71
C THR A 68 14.30 -13.83 -11.06
N VAL A 69 14.84 -14.98 -10.63
CA VAL A 69 14.05 -16.03 -9.97
C VAL A 69 13.40 -15.47 -8.70
N ALA A 70 14.15 -14.74 -7.88
CA ALA A 70 13.66 -14.16 -6.65
C ALA A 70 12.58 -13.09 -6.89
N CYS A 71 12.73 -12.22 -7.88
CA CYS A 71 11.71 -11.26 -8.33
C CYS A 71 10.42 -11.98 -8.72
N VAL A 72 10.50 -13.04 -9.52
CA VAL A 72 9.31 -13.84 -9.90
C VAL A 72 8.63 -14.44 -8.68
N VAL A 73 9.39 -14.97 -7.71
CA VAL A 73 8.85 -15.52 -6.46
C VAL A 73 8.14 -14.45 -5.63
N VAL A 74 8.74 -13.27 -5.46
CA VAL A 74 8.11 -12.17 -4.71
C VAL A 74 6.85 -11.67 -5.42
N THR A 75 6.90 -11.49 -6.75
CA THR A 75 5.74 -11.10 -7.56
C THR A 75 4.60 -12.12 -7.41
N ALA A 76 4.89 -13.41 -7.47
CA ALA A 76 3.91 -14.47 -7.28
C ALA A 76 3.33 -14.48 -5.85
N ALA A 77 4.19 -14.36 -4.83
CA ALA A 77 3.76 -14.32 -3.42
C ALA A 77 2.88 -13.09 -3.12
N MET A 78 3.17 -11.97 -3.78
CA MET A 78 2.41 -10.74 -3.67
C MET A 78 1.06 -10.79 -4.39
N TRP A 79 0.89 -11.63 -5.41
CA TRP A 79 -0.26 -11.59 -6.34
C TRP A 79 -1.63 -11.68 -5.66
N ARG A 80 -1.69 -12.30 -4.48
CA ARG A 80 -2.92 -12.42 -3.67
C ARG A 80 -3.02 -11.41 -2.52
N ARG A 81 -1.97 -10.66 -2.22
CA ARG A 81 -1.82 -9.87 -0.98
C ARG A 81 -1.82 -8.36 -1.14
N SER A 82 -1.27 -7.81 -2.22
CA SER A 82 -1.19 -6.34 -2.40
C SER A 82 -2.42 -5.74 -3.08
N ARG A 83 -2.52 -4.41 -3.20
CA ARG A 83 -3.66 -3.75 -3.85
C ARG A 83 -3.51 -3.83 -5.38
N TRP A 84 -4.60 -4.14 -6.10
CA TRP A 84 -4.62 -4.01 -7.56
C TRP A 84 -4.96 -2.56 -7.93
N ARG A 85 -4.15 -1.95 -8.79
CA ARG A 85 -4.40 -0.67 -9.43
C ARG A 85 -4.15 -0.84 -10.92
N ALA A 86 -4.95 -0.20 -11.75
CA ALA A 86 -4.66 -0.15 -13.18
C ALA A 86 -3.29 0.52 -13.41
N PRO A 87 -2.46 0.00 -14.34
CA PRO A 87 -1.17 0.61 -14.67
C PRO A 87 -1.35 2.07 -15.09
N ASP A 88 -0.52 2.95 -14.56
CA ASP A 88 -0.46 4.33 -15.04
C ASP A 88 0.28 4.42 -16.40
N PRO A 89 0.23 5.57 -17.12
CA PRO A 89 0.89 5.70 -18.42
C PRO A 89 2.41 5.43 -18.38
N LEU A 90 3.06 5.69 -17.25
CA LEU A 90 4.50 5.47 -17.09
C LEU A 90 4.82 3.98 -16.91
N GLU A 91 4.01 3.29 -16.10
CA GLU A 91 4.07 1.83 -15.95
C GLU A 91 3.79 1.11 -17.28
N ILE A 92 2.82 1.61 -18.07
CA ILE A 92 2.55 1.11 -19.43
C ILE A 92 3.78 1.32 -20.33
N ALA A 93 4.40 2.50 -20.28
CA ALA A 93 5.61 2.77 -21.07
C ALA A 93 6.76 1.81 -20.70
N CYS A 94 6.96 1.51 -19.41
CA CYS A 94 7.94 0.51 -18.97
C CYS A 94 7.64 -0.90 -19.48
N LEU A 95 6.37 -1.33 -19.43
CA LEU A 95 5.95 -2.62 -19.98
C LEU A 95 6.21 -2.70 -21.50
N VAL A 96 5.88 -1.64 -22.24
CA VAL A 96 6.16 -1.54 -23.67
C VAL A 96 7.66 -1.57 -23.95
N ALA A 97 8.48 -0.88 -23.16
CA ALA A 97 9.94 -0.92 -23.27
C ALA A 97 10.50 -2.33 -23.04
N CYS A 98 10.00 -3.06 -22.04
CA CYS A 98 10.38 -4.46 -21.80
C CYS A 98 10.02 -5.37 -22.98
N LEU A 99 8.81 -5.23 -23.53
CA LEU A 99 8.38 -5.98 -24.72
C LEU A 99 9.23 -5.62 -25.96
N GLY A 100 9.58 -4.34 -26.11
CA GLY A 100 10.49 -3.86 -27.15
C GLY A 100 11.88 -4.48 -27.02
N ALA A 101 12.42 -4.56 -25.80
CA ALA A 101 13.72 -5.18 -25.54
C ALA A 101 13.71 -6.68 -25.86
N ILE A 102 12.67 -7.42 -25.45
CA ILE A 102 12.48 -8.83 -25.85
C ILE A 102 12.46 -8.95 -27.37
N THR A 103 11.74 -8.05 -28.04
CA THR A 103 11.60 -8.09 -29.50
C THR A 103 12.94 -7.88 -30.20
N LEU A 104 13.70 -6.85 -29.79
CA LEU A 104 15.05 -6.56 -30.28
C LEU A 104 15.99 -7.76 -30.09
N TRP A 105 15.93 -8.39 -28.91
CA TRP A 105 16.83 -9.49 -28.60
C TRP A 105 16.48 -10.79 -29.33
N VAL A 106 15.22 -11.21 -29.28
CA VAL A 106 14.79 -12.52 -29.79
C VAL A 106 14.69 -12.53 -31.32
N PHE A 107 14.09 -11.51 -31.92
CA PHE A 107 13.82 -11.50 -33.35
C PHE A 107 14.93 -10.83 -34.16
N PHE A 108 15.53 -9.76 -33.64
CA PHE A 108 16.57 -9.02 -34.35
C PHE A 108 17.98 -9.37 -33.89
N ARG A 109 18.13 -10.23 -32.87
CA ARG A 109 19.42 -10.66 -32.30
C ARG A 109 20.28 -9.49 -31.81
N GLN A 110 19.65 -8.36 -31.47
CA GLN A 110 20.32 -7.14 -31.00
C GLN A 110 20.41 -7.13 -29.46
N ALA A 111 21.25 -8.00 -28.89
CA ALA A 111 21.40 -8.13 -27.43
C ALA A 111 21.83 -6.83 -26.75
N PHE A 112 22.79 -6.10 -27.35
CA PHE A 112 23.27 -4.83 -26.81
C PHE A 112 22.18 -3.77 -26.73
N TRP A 113 21.43 -3.54 -27.81
CA TRP A 113 20.37 -2.52 -27.82
C TRP A 113 19.17 -2.92 -26.95
N ALA A 114 18.84 -4.22 -26.89
CA ALA A 114 17.86 -4.71 -25.94
C ALA A 114 18.29 -4.46 -24.50
N HIS A 115 19.56 -4.70 -24.17
CA HIS A 115 20.13 -4.42 -22.85
C HIS A 115 20.05 -2.92 -22.52
N MET A 116 20.53 -2.05 -23.41
CA MET A 116 20.52 -0.60 -23.20
C MET A 116 19.09 -0.03 -23.04
N LEU A 117 18.10 -0.61 -23.73
CA LEU A 117 16.70 -0.22 -23.56
C LEU A 117 16.17 -0.56 -22.16
N VAL A 118 16.54 -1.72 -21.61
CA VAL A 118 16.17 -2.09 -20.23
C VAL A 118 16.86 -1.16 -19.24
N VAL A 119 18.16 -0.92 -19.38
CA VAL A 119 18.93 0.01 -18.52
C VAL A 119 18.27 1.39 -18.45
N ALA A 120 17.78 1.91 -19.59
CA ALA A 120 17.08 3.19 -19.64
C ALA A 120 15.67 3.14 -18.99
N ALA A 121 14.99 2.00 -19.04
CA ALA A 121 13.65 1.81 -18.50
C ALA A 121 13.62 1.57 -16.98
N VAL A 122 14.71 1.03 -16.39
CA VAL A 122 14.78 0.71 -14.96
C VAL A 122 14.50 1.92 -14.05
N PRO A 123 15.17 3.09 -14.19
CA PRO A 123 14.88 4.26 -13.35
C PRO A 123 13.42 4.71 -13.44
N VAL A 124 12.83 4.62 -14.63
CA VAL A 124 11.43 4.97 -14.88
C VAL A 124 10.49 4.03 -14.12
N SER A 125 10.81 2.73 -14.08
CA SER A 125 10.04 1.72 -13.35
C SER A 125 10.07 1.91 -11.83
N PHE A 126 11.07 2.61 -11.29
CA PHE A 126 11.18 2.94 -9.86
C PHE A 126 10.32 4.14 -9.45
N TRP A 127 9.81 4.92 -10.40
CA TRP A 127 9.00 6.11 -10.11
C TRP A 127 7.78 5.85 -9.22
N PRO A 128 6.95 4.80 -9.44
CA PRO A 128 5.83 4.49 -8.58
C PRO A 128 6.27 4.19 -7.14
N THR A 129 7.41 3.51 -6.97
CA THR A 129 8.00 3.20 -5.66
C THR A 129 8.47 4.48 -4.97
N TRP A 130 9.16 5.38 -5.68
CA TRP A 130 9.52 6.69 -5.15
C TRP A 130 8.30 7.53 -4.76
N ALA A 131 7.24 7.53 -5.57
CA ALA A 131 6.00 8.19 -5.24
C ALA A 131 5.36 7.59 -3.97
N SER A 132 5.29 6.26 -3.88
CA SER A 132 4.77 5.52 -2.72
C SER A 132 5.52 5.86 -1.43
N VAL A 133 6.86 5.86 -1.47
CA VAL A 133 7.71 6.20 -0.32
C VAL A 133 7.59 7.68 0.07
N ARG A 134 7.41 8.58 -0.90
CA ARG A 134 7.15 10.02 -0.62
C ARG A 134 5.83 10.26 0.10
N GLU A 135 4.81 9.47 -0.22
CA GLU A 135 3.51 9.52 0.48
C GLU A 135 3.59 8.92 1.88
N ASP A 136 4.14 7.71 1.99
CA ASP A 136 4.25 6.97 3.24
C ASP A 136 5.43 5.99 3.18
N ALA A 137 6.55 6.39 3.78
CA ALA A 137 7.77 5.57 3.84
C ALA A 137 7.55 4.23 4.56
N GLY A 138 6.48 4.07 5.34
CA GLY A 138 6.10 2.81 5.98
C GLY A 138 5.74 1.71 4.98
N ARG A 139 5.22 2.06 3.79
CA ARG A 139 4.77 1.09 2.77
C ARG A 139 5.90 0.22 2.22
N GLU A 140 7.13 0.73 2.24
CA GLU A 140 8.32 0.04 1.73
C GLU A 140 9.41 -0.13 2.80
N ARG A 141 9.09 0.10 4.09
CA ARG A 141 10.09 0.09 5.17
C ARG A 141 10.57 -1.33 5.46
N THR A 142 11.72 -1.68 4.89
CA THR A 142 12.38 -2.97 5.12
C THR A 142 13.90 -2.84 4.97
N PRO A 143 14.70 -3.63 5.73
CA PRO A 143 16.15 -3.70 5.53
C PRO A 143 16.55 -4.19 4.12
N ALA A 144 15.62 -4.79 3.37
CA ALA A 144 15.89 -5.32 2.03
C ALA A 144 16.52 -4.28 1.07
N TRP A 145 16.05 -3.02 1.09
CA TRP A 145 16.61 -1.96 0.24
C TRP A 145 18.09 -1.68 0.52
N GLY A 146 18.50 -1.77 1.79
CA GLY A 146 19.91 -1.64 2.15
C GLY A 146 20.73 -2.86 1.74
N LEU A 147 20.17 -4.06 1.86
CA LEU A 147 20.83 -5.29 1.41
C LEU A 147 21.04 -5.30 -0.11
N TRP A 148 20.03 -4.91 -0.90
CA TRP A 148 20.19 -4.76 -2.35
C TRP A 148 21.20 -3.70 -2.71
N THR A 149 21.16 -2.53 -2.07
CA THR A 149 22.17 -1.47 -2.30
C THR A 149 23.60 -1.96 -2.07
N LEU A 150 23.85 -2.67 -0.97
CA LEU A 150 25.18 -3.22 -0.68
C LEU A 150 25.55 -4.37 -1.63
N GLY A 151 24.57 -5.16 -2.06
CA GLY A 151 24.75 -6.23 -3.04
C GLY A 151 25.13 -5.71 -4.43
N ASP A 152 24.47 -4.66 -4.90
CA ASP A 152 24.79 -4.01 -6.19
C ASP A 152 26.15 -3.33 -6.13
N PHE A 153 26.49 -2.70 -4.99
CA PHE A 153 27.83 -2.15 -4.79
C PHE A 153 28.91 -3.24 -4.86
N ALA A 154 28.68 -4.39 -4.22
CA ALA A 154 29.60 -5.53 -4.31
C ALA A 154 29.71 -6.07 -5.76
N THR A 155 28.59 -6.12 -6.48
CA THR A 155 28.53 -6.51 -7.89
C THR A 155 29.34 -5.54 -8.76
N LEU A 156 29.24 -4.23 -8.50
CA LEU A 156 30.01 -3.20 -9.20
C LEU A 156 31.51 -3.32 -8.91
N VAL A 157 31.89 -3.68 -7.69
CA VAL A 157 33.30 -3.94 -7.34
C VAL A 157 33.84 -5.16 -8.10
N VAL A 158 33.04 -6.21 -8.28
CA VAL A 158 33.44 -7.37 -9.12
C VAL A 158 33.62 -6.94 -10.58
N ALA A 159 32.64 -6.24 -11.14
CA ALA A 159 32.68 -5.76 -12.53
C ALA A 159 33.90 -4.85 -12.79
N THR A 160 34.16 -3.87 -11.92
CA THR A 160 35.29 -2.93 -12.09
C THR A 160 36.67 -3.55 -11.93
N ARG A 161 36.77 -4.75 -11.33
CA ARG A 161 38.04 -5.48 -11.16
C ARG A 161 38.31 -6.46 -12.31
N ALA A 162 37.29 -6.79 -13.09
CA ALA A 162 37.37 -7.72 -14.20
C ALA A 162 37.80 -7.02 -15.52
N ALA A 163 39.09 -6.68 -15.65
CA ALA A 163 39.72 -6.15 -16.88
C ALA A 163 39.09 -4.85 -17.47
N PRO A 164 39.77 -4.11 -18.38
CA PRO A 164 39.28 -2.80 -18.81
C PRO A 164 38.33 -2.93 -20.00
N ILE A 165 37.01 -3.01 -19.78
CA ILE A 165 36.02 -3.13 -20.86
C ILE A 165 34.73 -2.34 -20.56
N GLY A 166 34.15 -1.74 -21.62
CA GLY A 166 32.73 -1.51 -21.83
C GLY A 166 31.91 -0.62 -20.88
N LEU A 167 31.21 0.40 -21.43
CA LEU A 167 30.13 1.10 -20.72
C LEU A 167 28.97 0.15 -20.39
N GLU A 168 28.79 -0.89 -21.18
CA GLU A 168 27.75 -1.92 -21.10
C GLU A 168 27.83 -2.78 -19.84
N GLU A 169 29.03 -3.07 -19.32
CA GLU A 169 29.19 -3.92 -18.14
C GLU A 169 28.89 -3.16 -16.84
N HIS A 170 29.13 -1.85 -16.85
CA HIS A 170 29.04 -0.97 -15.68
C HIS A 170 27.70 -0.24 -15.59
N GLY A 171 27.15 0.16 -16.74
CA GLY A 171 26.00 1.07 -16.80
C GLY A 171 24.78 0.53 -16.06
N TYR A 172 24.48 -0.76 -16.23
CA TYR A 172 23.35 -1.37 -15.56
C TYR A 172 23.55 -1.47 -14.03
N VAL A 173 24.66 -2.08 -13.60
CA VAL A 173 24.94 -2.29 -12.17
C VAL A 173 24.94 -0.97 -11.41
N PHE A 174 25.46 0.08 -12.04
CA PHE A 174 25.41 1.44 -11.52
C PHE A 174 23.97 1.98 -11.42
N VAL A 175 23.15 1.77 -12.45
CA VAL A 175 21.74 2.21 -12.44
C VAL A 175 20.93 1.51 -11.35
N GLU A 176 21.06 0.19 -11.18
CA GLU A 176 20.41 -0.57 -10.08
C GLU A 176 20.88 -0.06 -8.73
N LEU A 177 22.19 0.09 -8.54
CA LEU A 177 22.77 0.61 -7.32
C LEU A 177 22.14 1.97 -6.96
N VAL A 178 22.05 2.90 -7.92
CA VAL A 178 21.44 4.22 -7.71
C VAL A 178 19.96 4.09 -7.37
N CYS A 179 19.22 3.22 -8.06
CA CYS A 179 17.79 3.01 -7.83
C CYS A 179 17.53 2.43 -6.42
N HIS A 180 18.21 1.35 -6.04
CA HIS A 180 18.09 0.76 -4.70
C HIS A 180 18.57 1.72 -3.60
N ALA A 181 19.73 2.35 -3.79
CA ALA A 181 20.27 3.32 -2.82
C ALA A 181 19.32 4.50 -2.63
N SER A 182 18.69 4.99 -3.70
CA SER A 182 17.75 6.10 -3.61
C SER A 182 16.53 5.74 -2.75
N VAL A 183 15.95 4.55 -2.91
CA VAL A 183 14.82 4.10 -2.10
C VAL A 183 15.26 3.90 -0.65
N TRP A 184 16.41 3.27 -0.42
CA TRP A 184 16.98 3.08 0.92
C TRP A 184 17.21 4.42 1.63
N LEU A 185 17.79 5.39 0.94
CA LEU A 185 18.02 6.75 1.44
C LEU A 185 16.70 7.48 1.68
N MET A 186 15.71 7.36 0.81
CA MET A 186 14.39 7.97 1.01
C MET A 186 13.69 7.42 2.25
N ILE A 187 13.77 6.11 2.50
CA ILE A 187 13.25 5.47 3.72
C ILE A 187 14.05 5.93 4.95
N GLY A 188 15.39 5.98 4.84
CA GLY A 188 16.30 6.42 5.90
C GLY A 188 16.10 7.89 6.27
N LEU A 189 16.05 8.78 5.30
CA LEU A 189 15.68 10.19 5.46
C LEU A 189 14.26 10.32 6.03
N GLY A 190 13.29 9.50 5.59
CA GLY A 190 11.96 9.43 6.20
C GLY A 190 11.94 8.95 7.65
N SER A 191 13.03 8.33 8.13
CA SER A 191 13.22 7.94 9.53
C SER A 191 13.99 8.96 10.36
N ILE A 192 14.88 9.75 9.73
CA ILE A 192 15.73 10.78 10.37
C ILE A 192 15.07 12.17 10.35
N LEU A 193 14.48 12.57 9.22
CA LEU A 193 13.64 13.76 9.11
C LEU A 193 12.26 13.39 9.68
N PRO A 194 11.91 13.84 10.88
CA PRO A 194 10.60 13.57 11.40
C PRO A 194 9.62 14.42 10.59
N ARG A 195 8.91 13.80 9.64
CA ARG A 195 7.46 14.06 9.57
C ARG A 195 6.76 13.26 10.67
N ARG A 196 7.26 13.40 11.91
CA ARG A 196 6.47 13.11 13.10
C ARG A 196 5.49 14.27 13.24
N ARG A 197 4.33 14.17 12.61
CA ARG A 197 3.18 14.24 13.51
C ARG A 197 3.34 13.01 14.41
N ALA A 198 3.39 13.21 15.73
CA ALA A 198 3.17 12.08 16.63
C ALA A 198 1.96 11.30 16.10
N ALA A 199 1.96 9.97 16.17
CA ALA A 199 0.84 9.18 15.65
C ALA A 199 -0.45 9.83 16.16
N ALA A 200 -1.30 10.36 15.27
CA ALA A 200 -2.44 11.19 15.66
C ALA A 200 -3.48 10.42 16.50
N PHE A 201 -3.24 9.13 16.68
CA PHE A 201 -4.07 8.15 17.32
C PHE A 201 -3.29 7.33 18.34
N ALA A 202 -3.95 6.99 19.44
CA ALA A 202 -3.55 5.94 20.37
C ALA A 202 -4.64 4.86 20.38
N VAL A 203 -4.25 3.59 20.30
CA VAL A 203 -5.19 2.46 20.41
C VAL A 203 -5.12 1.90 21.82
N ARG A 204 -6.27 1.69 22.46
CA ARG A 204 -6.37 1.11 23.81
C ARG A 204 -7.46 0.04 23.85
N ASP A 205 -7.30 -0.93 24.74
CA ASP A 205 -8.37 -1.88 25.06
C ASP A 205 -9.38 -1.23 26.02
N THR A 206 -10.66 -1.42 25.75
CA THR A 206 -11.81 -0.96 26.53
C THR A 206 -12.79 -2.12 26.72
N HIS A 207 -13.91 -1.88 27.43
CA HIS A 207 -14.99 -2.86 27.55
C HIS A 207 -15.70 -3.15 26.22
N LEU A 208 -15.43 -2.36 25.17
CA LEU A 208 -15.95 -2.54 23.81
C LEU A 208 -14.96 -3.29 22.90
N GLY A 209 -13.80 -3.69 23.42
CA GLY A 209 -12.68 -4.18 22.62
C GLY A 209 -11.67 -3.06 22.35
N ARG A 210 -11.05 -3.03 21.17
CA ARG A 210 -10.09 -1.98 20.83
C ARG A 210 -10.81 -0.70 20.43
N ALA A 211 -10.31 0.44 20.90
CA ALA A 211 -10.82 1.77 20.59
C ALA A 211 -9.71 2.72 20.19
N VAL A 212 -10.06 3.73 19.39
CA VAL A 212 -9.14 4.75 18.87
C VAL A 212 -9.31 6.03 19.67
N PHE A 213 -8.23 6.54 20.23
CA PHE A 213 -8.16 7.79 20.97
C PHE A 213 -7.34 8.82 20.21
N ALA A 214 -7.72 10.09 20.28
CA ALA A 214 -6.91 11.18 19.74
C ALA A 214 -5.60 11.29 20.54
N ALA A 215 -4.46 11.36 19.87
CA ALA A 215 -3.17 11.66 20.50
C ALA A 215 -2.76 13.13 20.31
N GLU A 216 -3.40 13.82 19.37
CA GLU A 216 -3.28 15.26 19.12
C GLU A 216 -4.69 15.87 19.02
N PRO A 217 -4.85 17.20 19.19
CA PRO A 217 -6.15 17.82 19.02
C PRO A 217 -6.59 17.82 17.54
N PHE A 218 -7.90 17.65 17.31
CA PHE A 218 -8.55 17.87 16.01
C PHE A 218 -9.52 19.06 16.12
N ALA A 219 -9.42 20.01 15.20
CA ALA A 219 -10.39 21.10 15.07
C ALA A 219 -11.71 20.58 14.47
N GLU A 220 -12.82 21.27 14.74
CA GLU A 220 -14.09 20.99 14.08
C GLU A 220 -13.96 21.09 12.55
N GLY A 221 -14.55 20.15 11.83
CA GLY A 221 -14.45 20.01 10.38
C GLY A 221 -13.12 19.42 9.89
N GLN A 222 -12.12 19.24 10.75
CA GLN A 222 -10.84 18.66 10.36
C GLN A 222 -11.01 17.19 9.96
N ALA A 223 -10.37 16.81 8.85
CA ALA A 223 -10.27 15.41 8.44
C ALA A 223 -9.39 14.63 9.44
N ILE A 224 -9.93 13.51 9.93
CA ILE A 224 -9.29 12.62 10.89
C ILE A 224 -8.58 11.49 10.14
N THR A 225 -9.33 10.67 9.41
CA THR A 225 -8.80 9.57 8.62
C THR A 225 -9.71 9.24 7.43
N ARG A 226 -9.19 8.50 6.47
CA ARG A 226 -9.93 8.03 5.30
C ARG A 226 -10.34 6.59 5.48
N PHE A 227 -11.59 6.28 5.20
CA PHE A 227 -12.06 4.89 5.10
C PHE A 227 -11.55 4.33 3.77
N SER A 228 -10.66 3.33 3.84
CA SER A 228 -9.87 2.88 2.68
C SER A 228 -10.03 1.40 2.34
N GLY A 229 -11.09 0.80 2.88
CA GLY A 229 -11.53 -0.56 2.60
C GLY A 229 -11.81 -0.82 1.12
N ARG A 230 -11.72 -2.09 0.71
CA ARG A 230 -12.09 -2.51 -0.65
C ARG A 230 -13.59 -2.31 -0.84
N ARG A 231 -14.00 -1.73 -1.97
CA ARG A 231 -15.42 -1.72 -2.38
C ARG A 231 -15.88 -3.12 -2.79
N VAL A 232 -16.93 -3.61 -2.15
CA VAL A 232 -17.53 -4.92 -2.34
C VAL A 232 -19.01 -4.74 -2.63
N GLY A 233 -19.54 -5.48 -3.60
CA GLY A 233 -20.97 -5.45 -3.90
C GLY A 233 -21.80 -6.13 -2.80
N ALA A 234 -23.01 -5.63 -2.54
CA ALA A 234 -23.90 -6.08 -1.47
C ALA A 234 -24.14 -7.60 -1.51
N GLY A 235 -24.32 -8.19 -2.69
CA GLY A 235 -24.51 -9.64 -2.84
C GLY A 235 -23.30 -10.52 -2.46
N ARG A 236 -22.13 -9.93 -2.18
CA ARG A 236 -20.94 -10.63 -1.68
C ARG A 236 -20.77 -10.53 -0.16
N VAL A 237 -21.53 -9.65 0.49
CA VAL A 237 -21.55 -9.49 1.94
C VAL A 237 -22.47 -10.58 2.51
N ARG A 238 -21.95 -11.39 3.44
CA ARG A 238 -22.72 -12.48 4.07
C ARG A 238 -23.28 -11.99 5.40
N TRP A 239 -24.59 -12.12 5.57
CA TRP A 239 -25.31 -11.75 6.79
C TRP A 239 -25.64 -13.00 7.62
N PRO A 240 -25.62 -12.93 8.97
CA PRO A 240 -25.22 -11.78 9.78
C PRO A 240 -23.70 -11.52 9.70
N LEU A 241 -23.31 -10.25 9.84
CA LEU A 241 -21.90 -9.90 9.97
C LEU A 241 -21.42 -10.33 11.37
N GLU A 242 -20.43 -11.21 11.42
CA GLU A 242 -19.85 -11.72 12.66
C GLU A 242 -18.32 -11.58 12.65
N GLY A 243 -17.72 -11.35 13.81
CA GLY A 243 -16.27 -11.28 13.95
C GLY A 243 -15.66 -10.15 13.11
N ALA A 244 -14.65 -10.46 12.28
CA ALA A 244 -13.95 -9.46 11.48
C ALA A 244 -14.79 -8.86 10.33
N ASP A 245 -15.94 -9.47 10.01
CA ASP A 245 -16.88 -8.96 9.03
C ASP A 245 -17.79 -7.85 9.60
N ASP A 246 -17.71 -7.54 10.91
CA ASP A 246 -18.46 -6.44 11.54
C ASP A 246 -18.01 -5.03 11.09
N ARG A 247 -16.95 -4.94 10.28
CA ARG A 247 -16.30 -3.67 9.87
C ARG A 247 -16.70 -3.19 8.48
N PHE A 248 -17.72 -3.81 7.89
CA PHE A 248 -18.23 -3.35 6.60
C PHE A 248 -19.05 -2.08 6.76
N VAL A 249 -18.72 -1.05 5.98
CA VAL A 249 -19.44 0.23 5.95
C VAL A 249 -20.18 0.35 4.63
N GLN A 250 -21.51 0.42 4.67
CA GLN A 250 -22.30 0.60 3.45
C GLN A 250 -22.13 2.03 2.92
N VAL A 251 -21.79 2.16 1.64
CA VAL A 251 -21.50 3.45 1.00
C VAL A 251 -22.40 3.75 -0.20
N ALA A 252 -23.14 2.75 -0.68
CA ALA A 252 -24.15 2.87 -1.74
C ALA A 252 -25.23 1.79 -1.53
N PRO A 253 -26.39 1.83 -2.24
CA PRO A 253 -27.44 0.82 -2.07
C PRO A 253 -26.93 -0.62 -2.24
N ASP A 254 -26.04 -0.82 -3.21
CA ASP A 254 -25.51 -2.11 -3.62
C ASP A 254 -24.02 -2.28 -3.28
N ALA A 255 -23.43 -1.43 -2.43
CA ALA A 255 -21.99 -1.48 -2.16
C ALA A 255 -21.57 -1.10 -0.74
N TYR A 256 -20.52 -1.80 -0.29
CA TYR A 256 -19.89 -1.66 1.00
C TYR A 256 -18.39 -1.43 0.84
N LEU A 257 -17.77 -0.75 1.79
CA LEU A 257 -16.34 -0.82 2.03
C LEU A 257 -16.10 -1.92 3.06
N GLY A 258 -15.28 -2.92 2.71
CA GLY A 258 -14.84 -3.94 3.67
C GLY A 258 -13.74 -3.44 4.61
N PRO A 259 -13.21 -4.29 5.50
CA PRO A 259 -12.12 -3.94 6.42
C PRO A 259 -10.89 -3.46 5.64
N SER A 260 -10.27 -2.37 6.08
CA SER A 260 -9.07 -1.80 5.46
C SER A 260 -7.77 -2.38 6.03
N GLY A 261 -7.82 -2.98 7.21
CA GLY A 261 -6.66 -3.39 8.01
C GLY A 261 -5.96 -2.24 8.75
N ARG A 262 -6.52 -1.02 8.73
CA ARG A 262 -5.92 0.20 9.30
C ARG A 262 -6.75 0.75 10.46
N ILE A 263 -6.45 1.98 10.89
CA ILE A 263 -7.05 2.60 12.08
C ILE A 263 -8.57 2.81 11.95
N ASP A 264 -9.08 3.00 10.73
CA ASP A 264 -10.53 3.15 10.45
C ASP A 264 -11.35 1.93 10.87
N ASP A 265 -10.76 0.72 10.86
CA ASP A 265 -11.39 -0.52 11.30
C ASP A 265 -11.63 -0.59 12.82
N LEU A 266 -11.04 0.31 13.60
CA LEU A 266 -11.06 0.29 15.07
C LEU A 266 -11.89 1.43 15.67
N ILE A 267 -12.52 2.25 14.83
CA ILE A 267 -13.27 3.43 15.26
C ILE A 267 -14.69 3.01 15.64
N ASN A 268 -14.96 3.06 16.94
CA ASN A 268 -16.19 2.53 17.52
C ASN A 268 -17.41 3.42 17.27
N HIS A 269 -18.56 2.82 17.57
CA HIS A 269 -19.83 3.51 17.64
C HIS A 269 -19.95 4.38 18.90
N SER A 270 -20.51 5.59 18.75
CA SER A 270 -21.06 6.35 19.88
C SER A 270 -22.44 6.93 19.56
N CYS A 271 -23.36 6.85 20.52
CA CYS A 271 -24.65 7.53 20.49
C CYS A 271 -24.55 9.02 20.83
N ASP A 272 -23.37 9.56 21.10
CA ASP A 272 -23.09 11.00 21.19
C ASP A 272 -21.70 11.22 20.58
N PRO A 273 -21.60 11.12 19.23
CA PRO A 273 -20.31 11.04 18.57
C PRO A 273 -19.57 12.38 18.59
N ASN A 274 -18.25 12.32 18.36
CA ASN A 274 -17.40 13.48 18.12
C ASN A 274 -16.79 13.51 16.71
N ALA A 275 -17.03 12.46 15.92
CA ALA A 275 -16.69 12.36 14.52
C ALA A 275 -17.85 11.84 13.68
N GLY A 276 -17.78 12.01 12.36
CA GLY A 276 -18.73 11.41 11.43
C GLY A 276 -18.22 11.35 10.00
N LEU A 277 -18.91 10.59 9.15
CA LEU A 277 -18.46 10.30 7.79
C LEU A 277 -18.96 11.34 6.79
N ARG A 278 -18.05 11.78 5.92
CA ARG A 278 -18.30 12.65 4.76
C ARG A 278 -18.06 11.88 3.48
N PHE A 279 -19.06 11.89 2.61
CA PHE A 279 -19.02 11.23 1.31
C PHE A 279 -18.63 12.26 0.26
N THR A 280 -17.43 12.12 -0.29
CA THR A 280 -16.88 13.06 -1.28
C THR A 280 -16.53 12.33 -2.58
N PRO A 281 -16.37 13.03 -3.71
CA PRO A 281 -15.88 12.42 -4.95
C PRO A 281 -14.51 11.73 -4.78
N ALA A 282 -13.69 12.20 -3.84
CA ALA A 282 -12.40 11.62 -3.53
C ALA A 282 -12.51 10.36 -2.65
N GLY A 283 -13.68 10.04 -2.07
CA GLY A 283 -13.93 8.90 -1.19
C GLY A 283 -14.57 9.29 0.15
N VAL A 284 -14.59 8.34 1.10
CA VAL A 284 -15.21 8.51 2.42
C VAL A 284 -14.18 8.96 3.45
N LEU A 285 -14.45 10.09 4.09
CA LEU A 285 -13.57 10.70 5.10
C LEU A 285 -14.29 10.74 6.45
N LEU A 286 -13.59 10.36 7.51
CA LEU A 286 -14.02 10.66 8.87
C LEU A 286 -13.55 12.07 9.21
N VAL A 287 -14.47 12.92 9.65
CA VAL A 287 -14.20 14.31 10.05
C VAL A 287 -14.63 14.52 11.50
N ALA A 288 -13.94 15.42 12.19
CA ALA A 288 -14.36 15.89 13.50
C ALA A 288 -15.62 16.77 13.35
N ILE A 289 -16.66 16.52 14.15
CA ILE A 289 -17.92 17.31 14.16
C ILE A 289 -17.98 18.30 15.31
N ARG A 290 -16.96 18.28 16.17
CA ARG A 290 -16.63 19.25 17.21
C ARG A 290 -15.13 19.17 17.46
N PRO A 291 -14.51 20.11 18.20
CA PRO A 291 -13.13 19.93 18.64
C PRO A 291 -12.95 18.64 19.43
N ILE A 292 -11.90 17.88 19.12
CA ILE A 292 -11.50 16.64 19.81
C ILE A 292 -10.15 16.88 20.49
N GLN A 293 -10.09 16.69 21.79
CA GLN A 293 -8.89 16.86 22.59
C GLN A 293 -8.06 15.57 22.64
N PRO A 294 -6.74 15.66 22.85
CA PRO A 294 -5.91 14.50 23.14
C PRO A 294 -6.47 13.68 24.30
N GLY A 295 -6.57 12.37 24.12
CA GLY A 295 -7.11 11.43 25.09
C GLY A 295 -8.61 11.17 24.97
N GLU A 296 -9.36 11.89 24.12
CA GLU A 296 -10.75 11.55 23.81
C GLU A 296 -10.83 10.34 22.85
N GLU A 297 -11.78 9.43 23.11
CA GLU A 297 -12.13 8.37 22.14
C GLU A 297 -12.78 9.00 20.91
N ILE A 298 -12.30 8.64 19.73
CA ILE A 298 -12.88 9.05 18.45
C ILE A 298 -13.95 8.03 18.09
N ALA A 299 -15.19 8.48 17.95
CA ALA A 299 -16.33 7.62 17.66
C ALA A 299 -17.36 8.32 16.77
N TRP A 300 -18.07 7.53 15.96
CA TRP A 300 -19.11 8.01 15.05
C TRP A 300 -20.40 7.19 15.16
N ASP A 301 -21.50 7.71 14.61
CA ASP A 301 -22.80 7.03 14.68
C ASP A 301 -23.01 6.11 13.47
N TYR A 302 -22.75 4.81 13.66
CA TYR A 302 -22.93 3.78 12.63
C TYR A 302 -24.26 3.84 11.88
N SER A 303 -25.35 4.25 12.54
CA SER A 303 -26.68 4.31 11.91
C SER A 303 -26.71 5.22 10.68
N THR A 304 -25.80 6.20 10.56
CA THR A 304 -25.71 7.09 9.37
C THR A 304 -25.25 6.40 8.10
N THR A 305 -24.89 5.12 8.18
CA THR A 305 -24.52 4.28 7.03
C THR A 305 -25.34 3.01 6.90
N VAL A 306 -26.28 2.73 7.80
CA VAL A 306 -27.02 1.46 7.76
C VAL A 306 -28.35 1.65 7.03
N GLY A 307 -28.45 1.06 5.84
CA GLY A 307 -29.69 0.96 5.08
C GLY A 307 -30.36 -0.41 5.09
N GLU A 308 -29.65 -1.44 5.58
CA GLU A 308 -30.16 -2.81 5.63
C GLU A 308 -31.33 -2.92 6.62
N ALA A 309 -32.43 -3.54 6.17
CA ALA A 309 -33.60 -3.73 7.01
C ALA A 309 -33.33 -4.83 8.05
N GLY A 310 -33.55 -4.53 9.33
CA GLY A 310 -33.38 -5.50 10.42
C GLY A 310 -31.96 -5.61 10.97
N TRP A 311 -31.00 -4.79 10.52
CA TRP A 311 -29.71 -4.66 11.21
C TRP A 311 -29.88 -4.02 12.58
N ARG A 312 -29.34 -4.66 13.62
CA ARG A 312 -29.41 -4.19 15.01
C ARG A 312 -28.12 -4.52 15.75
N MET A 313 -27.67 -3.63 16.62
CA MET A 313 -26.49 -3.83 17.47
C MET A 313 -26.79 -3.38 18.90
N ALA A 314 -26.51 -4.25 19.88
CA ALA A 314 -26.57 -3.88 21.29
C ALA A 314 -25.45 -2.87 21.61
N CYS A 315 -25.82 -1.68 22.07
CA CYS A 315 -24.89 -0.57 22.29
C CYS A 315 -24.47 -0.46 23.75
N ARG A 316 -23.16 -0.36 23.96
CA ARG A 316 -22.53 -0.14 25.27
C ARG A 316 -21.57 1.04 25.26
N CYS A 317 -21.81 2.04 24.40
CA CYS A 317 -20.89 3.18 24.19
C CYS A 317 -20.63 4.05 25.44
N GLY A 318 -21.39 3.89 26.52
CA GLY A 318 -21.18 4.62 27.77
C GLY A 318 -21.64 6.08 27.76
N SER A 319 -22.15 6.61 26.64
CA SER A 319 -22.74 7.94 26.59
C SER A 319 -24.00 8.05 27.47
N ALA A 320 -24.21 9.21 28.09
CA ALA A 320 -25.47 9.52 28.77
C ALA A 320 -26.69 9.51 27.83
N LYS A 321 -26.46 9.69 26.51
CA LYS A 321 -27.48 9.61 25.46
C LYS A 321 -27.48 8.24 24.76
N CYS A 322 -26.98 7.20 25.42
CA CYS A 322 -26.94 5.85 24.85
C CYS A 322 -28.36 5.36 24.51
N ARG A 323 -28.54 4.90 23.27
CA ARG A 323 -29.82 4.35 22.78
C ARG A 323 -30.08 2.92 23.23
N GLY A 324 -29.08 2.23 23.80
CA GLY A 324 -29.14 0.81 24.16
C GLY A 324 -29.10 -0.14 22.96
N VAL A 325 -29.79 0.18 21.87
CA VAL A 325 -29.75 -0.54 20.59
C VAL A 325 -29.55 0.46 19.46
N VAL A 326 -28.67 0.14 18.52
CA VAL A 326 -28.46 0.91 17.27
C VAL A 326 -29.06 0.12 16.14
N GLU A 327 -29.87 0.79 15.32
CA GLU A 327 -30.52 0.21 14.13
C GLU A 327 -30.24 1.13 12.93
N GLY A 328 -30.94 0.92 11.82
CA GLY A 328 -30.80 1.75 10.60
C GLY A 328 -31.14 3.22 10.81
N PHE A 329 -30.67 4.09 9.91
CA PHE A 329 -30.86 5.56 9.99
C PHE A 329 -32.32 5.98 10.18
N THR A 330 -33.25 5.28 9.55
CA THR A 330 -34.70 5.59 9.62
C THR A 330 -35.29 5.38 11.01
N SER A 331 -34.66 4.58 11.88
CA SER A 331 -35.09 4.35 13.28
C SER A 331 -34.78 5.52 14.21
N LEU A 332 -33.92 6.45 13.78
CA LEU A 332 -33.56 7.61 14.58
C LEU A 332 -34.76 8.57 14.75
N PRO A 333 -34.86 9.23 15.92
CA PRO A 333 -35.74 10.38 16.10
C PRO A 333 -35.55 11.44 15.01
N GLU A 334 -36.64 12.10 14.60
CA GLU A 334 -36.65 13.00 13.45
C GLU A 334 -35.70 14.20 13.61
N ASP A 335 -35.65 14.79 14.81
CA ASP A 335 -34.70 15.84 15.18
C ASP A 335 -33.25 15.38 14.97
N ARG A 336 -32.96 14.14 15.35
CA ARG A 336 -31.64 13.55 15.22
C ARG A 336 -31.26 13.24 13.78
N ARG A 337 -32.21 12.76 12.96
CA ARG A 337 -32.00 12.57 11.52
C ARG A 337 -31.69 13.89 10.83
N ARG A 338 -32.53 14.91 11.07
CA ARG A 338 -32.34 16.27 10.53
C ARG A 338 -30.97 16.82 10.89
N TRP A 339 -30.55 16.66 12.15
CA TRP A 339 -29.23 17.10 12.57
C TRP A 339 -28.10 16.42 11.77
N PHE A 340 -28.12 15.10 11.58
CA PHE A 340 -27.10 14.42 10.78
C PHE A 340 -27.14 14.84 9.30
N GLU A 341 -28.33 15.09 8.75
CA GLU A 341 -28.54 15.53 7.37
C GLU A 341 -28.03 16.94 7.12
N GLU A 342 -28.39 17.91 7.98
CA GLU A 342 -27.91 19.29 7.94
C GLU A 342 -26.41 19.36 8.09
N GLN A 343 -25.86 18.51 8.96
CA GLN A 343 -24.43 18.37 9.06
C GLN A 343 -23.85 17.75 7.80
N GLY A 344 -24.57 16.93 7.01
CA GLY A 344 -24.08 16.24 5.80
C GLY A 344 -23.36 14.92 6.10
N LEU A 345 -23.68 14.28 7.23
CA LEU A 345 -22.98 13.11 7.80
C LEU A 345 -23.63 11.77 7.41
N VAL A 346 -24.69 11.84 6.61
CA VAL A 346 -25.51 10.70 6.20
C VAL A 346 -25.02 10.18 4.85
N ALA A 347 -24.97 8.86 4.69
CA ALA A 347 -24.65 8.27 3.41
C ALA A 347 -25.70 8.71 2.36
N PRO A 348 -25.29 9.23 1.17
CA PRO A 348 -26.20 9.84 0.20
C PRO A 348 -27.39 8.94 -0.19
N TYR A 349 -27.14 7.64 -0.29
CA TYR A 349 -28.15 6.66 -0.68
C TYR A 349 -29.28 6.47 0.35
N LEU A 350 -29.08 6.87 1.61
CA LEU A 350 -30.11 6.84 2.64
C LEU A 350 -31.08 8.02 2.52
N GLN A 351 -30.57 9.17 2.05
CA GLN A 351 -31.39 10.36 1.80
C GLN A 351 -32.35 10.12 0.63
N GLU A 352 -31.85 9.46 -0.43
CA GLU A 352 -32.66 9.09 -1.60
C GLU A 352 -33.79 8.13 -1.24
N ARG A 353 -33.55 7.16 -0.33
CA ARG A 353 -34.57 6.21 0.13
C ARG A 353 -35.62 6.86 1.04
N ALA A 354 -35.22 7.81 1.88
CA ALA A 354 -36.16 8.56 2.72
C ALA A 354 -37.10 9.42 1.87
N ALA A 355 -36.58 10.06 0.80
CA ALA A 355 -37.37 10.84 -0.13
C ALA A 355 -38.35 10.01 -1.00
N GLN A 356 -38.08 8.71 -1.20
CA GLN A 356 -38.97 7.79 -1.92
C GLN A 356 -40.04 7.14 -1.02
N ALA A 357 -39.88 7.22 0.30
CA ALA A 357 -40.79 6.63 1.29
C ALA A 357 -41.74 7.65 1.95
N ALA A 358 -41.51 8.95 1.71
CA ALA A 358 -42.41 10.06 2.06
C ALA A 358 -43.28 10.40 0.85
#